data_AF-A0A553FPB7-F1
#
_entry.id   AF-A0A553FPB7-F1
#
_cell.length_a   1.000
_cell.length_b   1.000
_cell.length_c   1.000
_cell.angle_alpha   90.00
_cell.angle_beta   90.00
_cell.angle_gamma   90.00
#
_symmetry.space_group_name_H-M   'P 1'
#
loop_
_entity.id
_entity.type
_entity.pdbx_description
1 polymer ?
#
loop_
_entity_poly.entity_id
_entity_poly.type
_entity_poly.pdbx_seq_one_letter_code
_entity_poly.pdbx_strand_id
1 'polypeptide(L)'
;MIDKIKLNINLLLLMLLLLVFSTIQSAVAQDGVRFWYGHSAQARITKEWRVSVGQLFLFRRNPTELGTIQNSLNVQYRLNSKVCLGLGYQRSGSVQNANDDARNRLTARIHVARNFGKIRLMNYFRAEWHSPERSKFEYRLRYAFRIHRRNWRLPLRARPYITNEFHYYLSGRPLWYRDEQGERVIRQSPRGLHAHRLTLGVTLRPIKRTNVNLRFMRQTEFNLGNKYRRINVEDPRNGRIRRRFSNFSAMILSVSYRFKVKK
;
A
#
# COMPACT_ATOMS: atom_id res chain seq x y z
N MET A 1 31.23 -25.87 16.70
CA MET A 1 30.31 -25.31 17.72
C MET A 1 29.51 -24.10 17.21
N ILE A 2 30.14 -23.13 16.53
CA ILE A 2 29.49 -21.90 16.02
C ILE A 2 28.34 -22.17 15.02
N ASP A 3 28.42 -23.21 14.19
CA ASP A 3 27.38 -23.46 13.18
C ASP A 3 26.11 -24.12 13.71
N LYS A 4 26.19 -24.89 14.81
CA LYS A 4 25.00 -25.40 15.52
C LYS A 4 24.20 -24.24 16.15
N ILE A 5 24.89 -23.22 16.67
CA ILE A 5 24.25 -22.03 17.27
C ILE A 5 23.52 -21.21 16.19
N LYS A 6 24.09 -21.08 14.98
CA LYS A 6 23.42 -20.38 13.86
C LYS A 6 22.16 -21.10 13.38
N LEU A 7 22.17 -22.44 13.36
CA LEU A 7 21.01 -23.23 12.97
C LEU A 7 19.84 -23.00 13.93
N ASN A 8 20.11 -23.00 15.24
CA ASN A 8 19.10 -22.78 16.28
C ASN A 8 18.47 -21.39 16.21
N ILE A 9 19.27 -20.35 15.92
CA ILE A 9 18.75 -18.98 15.79
C ILE A 9 17.83 -18.85 14.57
N ASN A 10 18.19 -19.46 13.43
CA ASN A 10 17.34 -19.42 12.23
C ASN A 10 16.02 -20.16 12.43
N LEU A 11 16.05 -21.31 13.12
CA LEU A 11 14.85 -22.08 13.45
C LEU A 11 13.94 -21.30 14.41
N LEU A 12 14.51 -20.70 15.46
CA LEU A 12 13.77 -19.88 16.42
C LEU A 12 13.12 -18.67 15.72
N LEU A 13 13.83 -18.01 14.80
CA LEU A 13 13.29 -16.90 14.02
C LEU A 13 12.15 -17.33 13.10
N LEU A 14 12.25 -18.53 12.50
CA LEU A 14 11.19 -19.11 11.69
C LEU A 14 9.96 -19.43 12.55
N MET A 15 10.14 -20.05 13.71
CA MET A 15 9.06 -20.35 14.64
C MET A 15 8.39 -19.08 15.18
N LEU A 16 9.18 -18.07 15.55
CA LEU A 16 8.65 -16.76 15.97
C LEU A 16 7.86 -16.09 14.84
N LEU A 17 8.35 -16.19 13.59
CA LEU A 17 7.63 -15.68 12.43
C LEU A 17 6.27 -16.39 12.28
N LEU A 18 6.25 -17.71 12.40
CA LEU A 18 5.03 -18.53 12.32
C LEU A 18 4.04 -18.20 13.45
N LEU A 19 4.53 -17.97 14.67
CA LEU A 19 3.71 -17.60 15.83
C LEU A 19 3.10 -16.20 15.70
N VAL A 20 3.85 -15.25 15.12
CA VAL A 20 3.31 -13.92 14.77
C VAL A 20 2.24 -14.06 13.68
N PHE A 21 2.40 -14.99 12.73
CA PHE A 21 1.36 -15.24 11.72
C PHE A 21 0.08 -15.87 12.30
N SER A 22 0.16 -16.73 13.31
CA SER A 22 -1.03 -17.35 13.92
C SER A 22 -1.85 -16.36 14.76
N THR A 23 -1.20 -15.50 15.54
CA THR A 23 -1.88 -14.50 16.38
C THR A 23 -2.59 -13.40 15.58
N ILE A 24 -2.20 -13.16 14.33
CA ILE A 24 -2.86 -12.18 13.46
C ILE A 24 -4.27 -12.66 13.06
N GLN A 25 -4.58 -13.97 13.09
CA GLN A 25 -5.87 -14.47 12.61
C GLN A 25 -7.07 -13.94 13.42
N SER A 26 -6.96 -13.85 14.74
CA SER A 26 -8.07 -13.42 15.62
C SER A 26 -8.43 -11.94 15.44
N ALA A 27 -7.50 -11.10 14.98
CA ALA A 27 -7.75 -9.67 14.73
C ALA A 27 -8.33 -9.38 13.33
N VAL A 28 -8.46 -10.39 12.46
CA VAL A 28 -8.87 -10.25 11.06
C VAL A 28 -10.37 -10.56 10.84
N ALA A 29 -11.09 -10.91 11.91
CA ALA A 29 -12.42 -11.53 11.89
C ALA A 29 -13.55 -10.76 11.18
N GLN A 30 -13.41 -9.46 10.85
CA GLN A 30 -14.53 -8.69 10.29
C GLN A 30 -14.64 -8.68 8.75
N ASP A 31 -13.54 -8.88 8.01
CA ASP A 31 -13.56 -8.69 6.53
C ASP A 31 -12.77 -9.73 5.71
N GLY A 32 -12.11 -10.68 6.38
CA GLY A 32 -11.25 -11.67 5.74
C GLY A 32 -9.93 -11.09 5.21
N VAL A 33 -9.02 -11.98 4.79
CA VAL A 33 -7.76 -11.60 4.12
C VAL A 33 -7.99 -11.63 2.61
N ARG A 34 -7.71 -10.52 1.94
CA ARG A 34 -7.71 -10.46 0.46
C ARG A 34 -6.39 -10.98 -0.08
N PHE A 35 -6.41 -11.63 -1.24
CA PHE A 35 -5.19 -12.09 -1.91
C PHE A 35 -4.94 -11.24 -3.15
N TRP A 36 -3.76 -10.65 -3.27
CA TRP A 36 -3.36 -9.88 -4.43
C TRP A 36 -2.07 -10.46 -5.04
N TYR A 37 -2.05 -10.55 -6.37
CA TYR A 37 -0.89 -11.01 -7.13
C TYR A 37 -0.47 -9.93 -8.11
N GLY A 38 0.83 -9.70 -8.30
CA GLY A 38 1.29 -8.74 -9.27
C GLY A 38 2.62 -9.10 -9.89
N HIS A 39 2.84 -8.59 -11.09
CA HIS A 39 4.11 -8.70 -11.79
C HIS A 39 4.49 -7.35 -12.41
N SER A 40 5.78 -7.10 -12.59
CA SER A 40 6.27 -5.85 -13.15
C SER A 40 7.59 -6.03 -13.89
N ALA A 41 7.78 -5.25 -14.94
CA ALA A 41 9.03 -5.12 -15.67
C ALA A 41 9.60 -3.72 -15.45
N GLN A 42 10.87 -3.63 -15.10
CA GLN A 42 11.58 -2.37 -14.92
C GLN A 42 12.79 -2.31 -15.85
N ALA A 43 12.86 -1.26 -16.66
CA ALA A 43 14.00 -0.95 -17.49
C ALA A 43 14.79 0.21 -16.89
N ARG A 44 16.12 0.08 -16.88
CA ARG A 44 17.04 1.17 -16.60
C ARG A 44 17.48 1.79 -17.93
N ILE A 45 16.97 2.99 -18.22
CA ILE A 45 17.29 3.73 -19.45
C ILE A 45 18.67 4.39 -19.31
N THR A 46 18.88 5.12 -18.21
CA THR A 46 20.19 5.71 -17.85
C THR A 46 20.56 5.38 -16.40
N LYS A 47 21.65 5.94 -15.86
CA LYS A 47 21.99 5.76 -14.43
C LYS A 47 20.92 6.39 -13.52
N GLU A 48 20.30 7.46 -14.01
CA GLU A 48 19.31 8.36 -13.40
C GLU A 48 17.87 7.91 -13.69
N TRP A 49 17.55 7.61 -14.96
CA TRP A 49 16.20 7.32 -15.43
C TRP A 49 15.84 5.84 -15.38
N ARG A 50 14.64 5.56 -14.90
CA ARG A 50 14.04 4.22 -14.90
C ARG A 50 12.59 4.29 -15.28
N VAL A 51 12.16 3.31 -16.06
CA VAL A 51 10.76 3.11 -16.42
C VAL A 51 10.33 1.76 -15.89
N SER A 52 9.11 1.65 -15.38
CA SER A 52 8.54 0.37 -15.02
C SER A 52 7.06 0.29 -15.37
N VAL A 53 6.70 -0.82 -16.00
CA VAL A 53 5.32 -1.24 -16.24
C VAL A 53 4.98 -2.40 -15.32
N GLY A 54 3.72 -2.54 -14.94
CA GLY A 54 3.31 -3.68 -14.14
C GLY A 54 1.81 -3.80 -14.01
N GLN A 55 1.39 -4.98 -13.60
CA GLN A 55 0.00 -5.37 -13.43
C GLN A 55 -0.22 -5.96 -12.03
N LEU A 56 -1.35 -5.62 -11.41
CA LEU A 56 -1.77 -6.14 -10.12
C LEU A 56 -3.20 -6.67 -10.23
N PHE A 57 -3.37 -7.93 -9.88
CA PHE A 57 -4.63 -8.65 -9.77
C PHE A 57 -5.10 -8.63 -8.33
N LEU A 58 -6.32 -8.15 -8.11
CA LEU A 58 -6.93 -8.06 -6.80
C LEU A 58 -8.09 -9.05 -6.75
N PHE A 59 -7.90 -10.16 -6.05
CA PHE A 59 -8.95 -11.13 -5.80
C PHE A 59 -9.87 -10.63 -4.68
N ARG A 60 -11.14 -11.05 -4.73
CA ARG A 60 -12.15 -10.73 -3.71
C ARG A 60 -11.90 -11.58 -2.46
N ARG A 61 -12.94 -11.88 -1.67
CA ARG A 61 -12.81 -12.73 -0.47
C ARG A 61 -12.40 -14.16 -0.85
N ASN A 62 -12.90 -14.67 -1.98
CA ASN A 62 -12.47 -15.95 -2.54
C ASN A 62 -11.23 -15.75 -3.44
N PRO A 63 -10.15 -16.53 -3.26
CA PRO A 63 -8.91 -16.39 -4.02
C PRO A 63 -9.06 -16.75 -5.51
N THR A 64 -10.17 -17.38 -5.90
CA THR A 64 -10.52 -17.72 -7.28
C THR A 64 -11.27 -16.60 -8.00
N GLU A 65 -11.87 -15.66 -7.26
CA GLU A 65 -12.69 -14.59 -7.83
C GLU A 65 -11.86 -13.34 -8.08
N LEU A 66 -11.39 -13.18 -9.32
CA LEU A 66 -10.68 -11.98 -9.74
C LEU A 66 -11.63 -10.77 -9.75
N GLY A 67 -11.40 -9.80 -8.87
CA GLY A 67 -12.25 -8.62 -8.75
C GLY A 67 -11.78 -7.45 -9.59
N THR A 68 -10.50 -7.11 -9.52
CA THR A 68 -9.96 -5.90 -10.17
C THR A 68 -8.58 -6.17 -10.75
N ILE A 69 -8.33 -5.62 -11.94
CA ILE A 69 -7.01 -5.57 -12.56
C ILE A 69 -6.51 -4.12 -12.51
N GLN A 70 -5.24 -3.92 -12.13
CA GLN A 70 -4.60 -2.61 -12.13
C GLN A 70 -3.34 -2.63 -12.97
N ASN A 71 -3.33 -1.87 -14.06
CA ASN A 71 -2.16 -1.66 -14.91
C ASN A 71 -1.47 -0.36 -14.49
N SER A 72 -0.14 -0.36 -14.45
CA SER A 72 0.63 0.79 -14.00
C SER A 72 1.84 1.06 -14.90
N LEU A 73 2.11 2.34 -15.11
CA LEU A 73 3.32 2.87 -15.73
C LEU A 73 3.96 3.83 -14.74
N ASN A 74 5.28 3.75 -14.57
CA ASN A 74 6.02 4.61 -13.67
C ASN A 74 7.32 5.05 -14.31
N VAL A 75 7.63 6.33 -14.16
CA VAL A 75 8.92 6.92 -14.54
C VAL A 75 9.58 7.44 -13.26
N GLN A 76 10.85 7.11 -13.07
CA GLN A 76 11.62 7.52 -11.90
C GLN A 76 12.88 8.23 -12.35
N TYR A 77 13.16 9.36 -11.70
CA TYR A 77 14.38 10.12 -11.86
C TYR A 77 15.16 10.14 -10.55
N ARG A 78 16.40 9.67 -10.60
CA ARG A 78 17.29 9.65 -9.45
C ARG A 78 18.15 10.90 -9.45
N LEU A 79 17.79 11.85 -8.58
CA LEU A 79 18.60 13.04 -8.29
C LEU A 79 19.97 12.65 -7.72
N ASN A 80 19.98 11.75 -6.74
CA ASN A 80 21.23 11.20 -6.17
C ASN A 80 20.99 9.83 -5.52
N SER A 81 21.99 9.30 -4.81
CA SER A 81 21.89 7.98 -4.16
C SER A 81 20.82 7.89 -3.05
N LYS A 82 20.39 9.04 -2.51
CA LYS A 82 19.45 9.18 -1.39
C LYS A 82 18.06 9.65 -1.84
N VAL A 83 17.98 10.55 -2.83
CA VAL A 83 16.74 11.19 -3.27
C VAL A 83 16.33 10.72 -4.66
N CYS A 84 15.07 10.34 -4.80
CA CYS A 84 14.47 9.96 -6.07
C CYS A 84 13.09 10.60 -6.22
N LEU A 85 12.81 11.10 -7.42
CA LEU A 85 11.51 11.58 -7.84
C LEU A 85 10.85 10.50 -8.71
N GLY A 86 9.51 10.50 -8.76
CA GLY A 86 8.80 9.60 -9.64
C GLY A 86 7.41 10.11 -9.99
N LEU A 87 7.04 9.88 -11.25
CA LEU A 87 5.69 10.04 -11.77
C LEU A 87 5.14 8.66 -12.09
N GLY A 88 3.83 8.49 -11.96
CA GLY A 88 3.22 7.24 -12.37
C GLY A 88 1.74 7.38 -12.65
N TYR A 89 1.30 6.59 -13.60
CA TYR A 89 -0.09 6.42 -14.00
C TYR A 89 -0.53 5.01 -13.65
N GLN A 90 -1.78 4.88 -13.21
CA GLN A 90 -2.41 3.59 -12.99
C GLN A 90 -3.84 3.61 -13.49
N ARG A 91 -4.21 2.60 -14.27
CA ARG A 91 -5.59 2.32 -14.66
C ARG A 91 -6.07 1.08 -13.94
N SER A 92 -7.25 1.13 -13.34
CA SER A 92 -7.88 0.02 -12.63
C SER A 92 -9.24 -0.27 -13.25
N GLY A 93 -9.61 -1.53 -13.44
CA GLY A 93 -10.92 -1.92 -13.95
C GLY A 93 -11.47 -3.13 -13.22
N SER A 94 -12.78 -3.16 -13.01
CA SER A 94 -13.49 -4.36 -12.55
C SER A 94 -13.52 -5.38 -13.67
N VAL A 95 -13.28 -6.66 -13.37
CA VAL A 95 -13.39 -7.72 -14.39
C VAL A 95 -14.84 -7.98 -14.79
N GLN A 96 -15.78 -7.77 -13.86
CA GLN A 96 -17.21 -7.97 -14.12
C GLN A 96 -17.80 -6.87 -15.01
N ASN A 97 -17.33 -5.62 -14.86
CA ASN A 97 -17.80 -4.45 -15.62
C ASN A 97 -16.60 -3.63 -16.12
N ALA A 98 -16.01 -4.03 -17.24
CA ALA A 98 -14.75 -3.45 -17.74
C ALA A 98 -14.89 -1.99 -18.22
N ASN A 99 -16.05 -1.60 -18.76
CA ASN A 99 -16.26 -0.29 -19.38
C ASN A 99 -16.74 0.79 -18.40
N ASP A 100 -17.60 0.45 -17.43
CA ASP A 100 -18.23 1.45 -16.54
C ASP A 100 -17.39 1.82 -15.31
N ASP A 101 -16.38 1.02 -14.96
CA ASP A 101 -15.69 1.13 -13.66
C ASP A 101 -14.19 1.46 -13.79
N ALA A 102 -13.77 1.97 -14.95
CA ALA A 102 -12.40 2.35 -15.22
C ALA A 102 -11.97 3.52 -14.33
N ARG A 103 -10.98 3.29 -13.46
CA ARG A 103 -10.44 4.29 -12.53
C ARG A 103 -8.99 4.56 -12.84
N ASN A 104 -8.72 5.81 -13.18
CA ASN A 104 -7.41 6.34 -13.47
C ASN A 104 -6.83 6.98 -12.20
N ARG A 105 -5.52 6.85 -12.04
CA ARG A 105 -4.79 7.44 -10.93
C ARG A 105 -3.44 7.96 -11.41
N LEU A 106 -3.24 9.25 -11.27
CA LEU A 106 -1.94 9.89 -11.45
C LEU A 106 -1.25 10.06 -10.09
N THR A 107 0.06 9.90 -10.08
CA THR A 107 0.86 9.94 -8.85
C THR A 107 2.15 10.68 -9.06
N ALA A 108 2.46 11.59 -8.14
CA ALA A 108 3.78 12.19 -7.97
C ALA A 108 4.39 11.69 -6.66
N ARG A 109 5.69 11.39 -6.67
CA ARG A 109 6.38 10.76 -5.54
C ARG A 109 7.75 11.37 -5.33
N ILE A 110 8.09 11.57 -4.06
CA ILE A 110 9.46 11.76 -3.61
C ILE A 110 9.82 10.65 -2.62
N HIS A 111 11.02 10.12 -2.77
CA HIS A 111 11.59 9.11 -1.89
C HIS A 111 12.95 9.59 -1.39
N VAL A 112 13.14 9.54 -0.06
CA VAL A 112 14.39 9.91 0.61
C VAL A 112 14.85 8.73 1.47
N ALA A 113 16.09 8.28 1.25
CA ALA A 113 16.69 7.21 2.04
C ALA A 113 17.88 7.70 2.88
N ARG A 114 17.94 7.25 4.14
CA ARG A 114 19.07 7.42 5.05
C ARG A 114 19.50 6.07 5.61
N ASN A 115 20.80 5.89 5.80
CA ASN A 115 21.36 4.68 6.39
C ASN A 115 21.83 4.99 7.81
N PHE A 116 21.51 4.11 8.76
CA PHE A 116 21.98 4.13 10.13
C PHE A 116 22.64 2.77 10.40
N GLY A 117 23.95 2.68 10.11
CA GLY A 117 24.70 1.43 10.11
C GLY A 117 24.07 0.36 9.20
N LYS A 118 23.58 -0.72 9.81
CA LYS A 118 22.95 -1.85 9.09
C LYS A 118 21.48 -1.59 8.74
N ILE A 119 20.85 -0.59 9.36
CA ILE A 119 19.45 -0.23 9.16
C ILE A 119 19.35 0.85 8.07
N ARG A 120 18.32 0.74 7.22
CA ARG A 120 17.99 1.74 6.21
C ARG A 120 16.58 2.24 6.47
N LEU A 121 16.46 3.55 6.63
CA LEU A 121 15.21 4.28 6.73
C LEU A 121 14.87 4.88 5.37
N MET A 122 13.61 4.75 4.97
CA MET A 122 13.10 5.28 3.71
C MET A 122 11.81 6.04 4.00
N ASN A 123 11.79 7.32 3.66
CA ASN A 123 10.62 8.17 3.68
C ASN A 123 10.07 8.30 2.26
N TYR A 124 8.74 8.20 2.14
CA TYR A 124 8.02 8.37 0.90
C TYR A 124 6.93 9.40 1.12
N PHE A 125 6.90 10.42 0.27
CA PHE A 125 5.74 11.28 0.14
C PHE A 125 5.15 11.09 -1.25
N ARG A 126 3.83 10.97 -1.32
CA ARG A 126 3.11 10.72 -2.56
C ARG A 126 1.84 11.55 -2.60
N ALA A 127 1.68 12.33 -3.66
CA ALA A 127 0.41 12.91 -4.05
C ALA A 127 -0.25 12.00 -5.09
N GLU A 128 -1.56 11.77 -4.95
CA GLU A 128 -2.37 11.00 -5.89
C GLU A 128 -3.59 11.81 -6.31
N TRP A 129 -3.89 11.80 -7.60
CA TRP A 129 -5.15 12.29 -8.17
C TRP A 129 -5.91 11.11 -8.78
N HIS A 130 -7.21 11.01 -8.53
CA HIS A 130 -8.08 9.89 -8.96
C HIS A 130 -9.19 10.42 -9.87
N SER A 131 -9.35 9.80 -11.04
CA SER A 131 -10.42 10.12 -12.00
C SER A 131 -11.09 8.85 -12.53
N PRO A 132 -12.42 8.68 -12.41
CA PRO A 132 -13.33 9.61 -11.74
C PRO A 132 -13.04 9.69 -10.24
N GLU A 133 -13.51 10.79 -9.62
CA GLU A 133 -13.36 11.00 -8.17
C GLU A 133 -13.91 9.81 -7.37
N ARG A 134 -13.22 9.44 -6.29
CA ARG A 134 -13.76 8.43 -5.38
C ARG A 134 -14.73 9.09 -4.40
N SER A 135 -15.67 8.29 -3.90
CA SER A 135 -16.63 8.76 -2.88
C SER A 135 -15.94 9.46 -1.70
N LYS A 136 -14.79 8.96 -1.24
CA LYS A 136 -14.04 9.49 -0.10
C LYS A 136 -13.07 10.63 -0.43
N PHE A 137 -12.54 10.67 -1.65
CA PHE A 137 -11.51 11.63 -2.06
C PHE A 137 -11.33 11.66 -3.57
N GLU A 138 -10.96 12.81 -4.09
CA GLU A 138 -10.39 12.96 -5.44
C GLU A 138 -8.87 12.99 -5.36
N TYR A 139 -8.32 13.71 -4.37
CA TYR A 139 -6.89 13.81 -4.12
C TYR A 139 -6.52 13.10 -2.82
N ARG A 140 -5.34 12.49 -2.80
CA ARG A 140 -4.82 11.83 -1.59
C ARG A 140 -3.33 12.06 -1.43
N LEU A 141 -2.94 12.56 -0.27
CA LEU A 141 -1.54 12.62 0.14
C LEU A 141 -1.22 11.38 0.99
N ARG A 142 -0.08 10.76 0.75
CA ARG A 142 0.40 9.61 1.50
C ARG A 142 1.81 9.87 1.99
N TYR A 143 2.00 9.74 3.29
CA TYR A 143 3.32 9.71 3.89
C TYR A 143 3.60 8.30 4.39
N ALA A 144 4.71 7.71 3.95
CA ALA A 144 5.12 6.38 4.36
C ALA A 144 6.55 6.40 4.89
N PHE A 145 6.74 5.70 6.00
CA PHE A 145 8.04 5.44 6.61
C PHE A 145 8.29 3.94 6.57
N ARG A 146 9.43 3.54 6.01
CA ARG A 146 9.86 2.15 5.92
C ARG A 146 11.20 1.95 6.58
N ILE A 147 11.27 0.89 7.39
CA ILE A 147 12.50 0.39 7.95
C ILE A 147 12.80 -0.96 7.32
N HIS A 148 14.04 -1.17 6.92
CA HIS A 148 14.57 -2.50 6.63
C HIS A 148 16.07 -2.55 6.92
N ARG A 149 16.62 -3.73 7.14
CA ARG A 149 18.06 -3.92 7.34
C ARG A 149 18.71 -4.41 6.04
N ARG A 150 19.89 -3.86 5.71
CA ARG A 150 20.53 -4.00 4.38
C ARG A 150 21.12 -5.39 4.14
N ASN A 151 21.65 -6.01 5.17
CA ASN A 151 22.38 -7.27 5.08
C ASN A 151 22.12 -8.16 6.31
N TRP A 152 21.08 -8.99 6.26
CA TRP A 152 20.89 -10.04 7.26
C TRP A 152 21.69 -11.31 6.94
N ARG A 153 22.26 -11.43 5.72
CA ARG A 153 22.80 -12.70 5.19
C ARG A 153 21.79 -13.86 5.24
N LEU A 154 20.49 -13.57 5.20
CA LEU A 154 19.45 -14.59 5.14
C LEU A 154 19.47 -15.34 3.79
N PRO A 155 18.96 -16.59 3.75
CA PRO A 155 18.76 -17.34 2.53
C PRO A 155 18.03 -16.53 1.46
N LEU A 156 18.31 -16.81 0.18
CA LEU A 156 17.69 -16.13 -0.97
C LEU A 156 17.83 -14.59 -0.94
N ARG A 157 18.82 -14.08 -0.18
CA ARG A 157 19.06 -12.66 0.05
C ARG A 157 17.82 -11.95 0.60
N ALA A 158 17.07 -12.63 1.46
CA ALA A 158 15.84 -12.13 2.06
C ALA A 158 16.07 -10.84 2.84
N ARG A 159 15.11 -9.92 2.72
CA ARG A 159 15.14 -8.59 3.35
C ARG A 159 13.78 -8.31 3.97
N PRO A 160 13.58 -8.61 5.26
CA PRO A 160 12.36 -8.23 5.96
C PRO A 160 12.28 -6.71 6.07
N TYR A 161 11.07 -6.18 6.02
CA TYR A 161 10.79 -4.76 6.16
C TYR A 161 9.43 -4.52 6.81
N ILE A 162 9.31 -3.37 7.45
CA ILE A 162 8.07 -2.82 7.97
C ILE A 162 7.83 -1.46 7.31
N THR A 163 6.59 -1.17 6.94
CA THR A 163 6.18 0.14 6.42
C THR A 163 4.96 0.60 7.19
N ASN A 164 5.01 1.84 7.68
CA ASN A 164 3.91 2.53 8.31
C ASN A 164 3.51 3.70 7.40
N GLU A 165 2.23 3.84 7.08
CA GLU A 165 1.74 4.80 6.08
C GLU A 165 0.46 5.50 6.54
N PHE A 166 0.41 6.82 6.34
CA PHE A 166 -0.69 7.70 6.69
C PHE A 166 -1.31 8.31 5.42
N HIS A 167 -2.64 8.38 5.39
CA HIS A 167 -3.39 8.85 4.22
C HIS A 167 -4.23 10.06 4.59
N TYR A 168 -3.95 11.17 3.91
CA TYR A 168 -4.71 12.40 4.02
C TYR A 168 -5.62 12.55 2.79
N TYR A 169 -6.94 12.62 3.00
CA TYR A 169 -7.94 12.69 1.94
C TYR A 169 -8.33 14.14 1.67
N LEU A 170 -8.56 14.46 0.40
CA LEU A 170 -8.87 15.79 -0.10
C LEU A 170 -9.96 15.71 -1.18
N SER A 171 -10.89 16.66 -1.15
CA SER A 171 -11.95 16.85 -2.15
C SER A 171 -12.72 15.56 -2.51
N GLY A 172 -13.19 14.80 -1.51
CA GLY A 172 -14.16 13.72 -1.78
C GLY A 172 -15.57 14.22 -2.02
N ARG A 173 -16.48 13.34 -2.43
CA ARG A 173 -17.91 13.70 -2.56
C ARG A 173 -18.43 14.28 -1.24
N PRO A 174 -19.04 15.48 -1.25
CA PRO A 174 -19.50 16.12 -0.04
C PRO A 174 -20.64 15.34 0.62
N LEU A 175 -20.69 15.39 1.95
CA LEU A 175 -21.74 14.80 2.77
C LEU A 175 -22.47 15.92 3.52
N TRP A 176 -23.78 15.77 3.70
CA TRP A 176 -24.52 16.56 4.67
C TRP A 176 -24.23 16.02 6.07
N TYR A 177 -23.59 16.84 6.89
CA TYR A 177 -23.43 16.60 8.32
C TYR A 177 -24.64 17.15 9.07
N ARG A 178 -25.00 16.43 10.13
CA ARG A 178 -26.16 16.74 10.96
C ARG A 178 -25.74 17.06 12.39
N ASP A 179 -26.55 17.84 13.09
CA ASP A 179 -26.47 17.98 14.55
C ASP A 179 -27.13 16.78 15.25
N GLU A 180 -27.27 16.85 16.57
CA GLU A 180 -27.83 15.76 17.38
C GLU A 180 -29.33 15.58 17.16
N GLN A 181 -30.03 16.65 16.78
CA GLN A 181 -31.45 16.67 16.41
C GLN A 181 -31.68 16.13 14.98
N GLY A 182 -30.60 15.93 14.22
CA GLY A 182 -30.62 15.41 12.86
C GLY A 182 -30.83 16.48 11.78
N GLU A 183 -30.80 17.76 12.14
CA GLU A 183 -30.89 18.86 11.19
C GLU A 183 -29.60 19.04 10.40
N ARG A 184 -29.74 19.44 9.13
CA ARG A 184 -28.60 19.58 8.22
C ARG A 184 -27.85 20.87 8.56
N VAL A 185 -26.64 20.74 9.08
CA VAL A 185 -25.83 21.90 9.47
C VAL A 185 -24.90 22.36 8.34
N ILE A 186 -24.16 21.43 7.74
CA ILE A 186 -23.13 21.77 6.76
C ILE A 186 -22.94 20.68 5.71
N ARG A 187 -22.69 21.07 4.46
CA ARG A 187 -22.34 20.18 3.36
C ARG A 187 -20.87 20.35 2.97
N GLN A 188 -20.02 19.38 3.30
CA GLN A 188 -18.61 19.44 2.90
C GLN A 188 -17.98 18.05 2.73
N SER A 189 -16.79 18.00 2.14
CA SER A 189 -16.02 16.78 1.96
C SER A 189 -15.28 16.38 3.24
N PRO A 190 -15.07 15.09 3.51
CA PRO A 190 -14.25 14.63 4.62
C PRO A 190 -12.75 14.82 4.33
N ARG A 191 -12.27 16.04 4.55
CA ARG A 191 -10.86 16.41 4.35
C ARG A 191 -10.09 16.17 5.65
N GLY A 192 -9.01 15.41 5.59
CA GLY A 192 -8.25 15.11 6.80
C GLY A 192 -7.41 13.83 6.73
N LEU A 193 -6.73 13.54 7.84
CA LEU A 193 -6.06 12.26 8.05
C LEU A 193 -7.12 11.21 8.39
N HIS A 194 -7.23 10.17 7.57
CA HIS A 194 -8.37 9.25 7.63
C HIS A 194 -8.02 7.79 7.48
N ALA A 195 -6.81 7.45 7.06
CA ALA A 195 -6.39 6.06 7.03
C ALA A 195 -4.94 5.90 7.49
N HIS A 196 -4.72 4.78 8.13
CA HIS A 196 -3.43 4.25 8.50
C HIS A 196 -3.26 2.89 7.85
N ARG A 197 -2.03 2.58 7.44
CA ARG A 197 -1.68 1.31 6.85
C ARG A 197 -0.36 0.83 7.39
N LEU A 198 -0.40 -0.38 7.93
CA LEU A 198 0.78 -1.14 8.32
C LEU A 198 1.06 -2.21 7.27
N THR A 199 2.32 -2.36 6.88
CA THR A 199 2.76 -3.42 5.96
C THR A 199 3.98 -4.12 6.54
N LEU A 200 3.90 -5.44 6.66
CA LEU A 200 5.02 -6.32 6.98
C LEU A 200 5.35 -7.10 5.73
N GLY A 201 6.63 -7.24 5.38
CA GLY A 201 6.97 -8.02 4.21
C GLY A 201 8.41 -8.43 4.12
N VAL A 202 8.69 -9.30 3.17
CA VAL A 202 10.02 -9.80 2.84
C VAL A 202 10.26 -9.67 1.35
N THR A 203 11.40 -9.08 1.00
CA THR A 203 11.88 -9.08 -0.39
C THR A 203 12.94 -10.15 -0.56
N LEU A 204 12.71 -11.08 -1.49
CA LEU A 204 13.63 -12.13 -1.90
C LEU A 204 14.26 -11.77 -3.25
N ARG A 205 15.49 -12.24 -3.49
CA ARG A 205 16.19 -12.13 -4.78
C ARG A 205 16.75 -13.49 -5.18
N PRO A 206 15.88 -14.43 -5.62
CA PRO A 206 16.33 -15.76 -6.02
C PRO A 206 17.30 -15.67 -7.21
N ILE A 207 17.09 -14.72 -8.14
CA ILE A 207 17.92 -14.50 -9.33
C ILE A 207 18.38 -13.04 -9.39
N LYS A 208 19.57 -12.75 -9.97
CA LYS A 208 20.21 -11.40 -9.98
C LYS A 208 19.28 -10.26 -10.48
N ARG A 209 18.31 -10.57 -11.34
CA ARG A 209 17.40 -9.61 -12.00
C ARG A 209 15.93 -9.75 -11.59
N THR A 210 15.61 -10.65 -10.67
CA THR A 210 14.24 -10.87 -10.21
C THR A 210 14.14 -10.51 -8.74
N ASN A 211 13.09 -9.79 -8.36
CA ASN A 211 12.71 -9.62 -6.96
C ASN A 211 11.35 -10.26 -6.77
N VAL A 212 11.20 -11.05 -5.71
CA VAL A 212 9.90 -11.54 -5.23
C VAL A 212 9.62 -10.82 -3.91
N ASN A 213 8.43 -10.27 -3.75
CA ASN A 213 8.01 -9.57 -2.55
C ASN A 213 6.73 -10.21 -2.03
N LEU A 214 6.82 -10.80 -0.84
CA LEU A 214 5.67 -11.30 -0.10
C LEU A 214 5.40 -10.33 1.05
N ARG A 215 4.17 -9.85 1.17
CA ARG A 215 3.82 -8.88 2.21
C ARG A 215 2.39 -9.04 2.68
N PHE A 216 2.21 -8.87 3.99
CA PHE A 216 0.93 -8.68 4.63
C PHE A 216 0.70 -7.18 4.86
N MET A 217 -0.51 -6.72 4.58
CA MET A 217 -0.91 -5.33 4.72
C MET A 217 -2.22 -5.24 5.49
N ARG A 218 -2.27 -4.40 6.52
CA ARG A 218 -3.51 -4.00 7.20
C ARG A 218 -3.77 -2.54 6.93
N GLN A 219 -4.97 -2.22 6.43
CA GLN A 219 -5.46 -0.86 6.32
C GLN A 219 -6.61 -0.66 7.31
N THR A 220 -6.52 0.44 8.07
CA THR A 220 -7.55 0.89 9.00
C THR A 220 -7.89 2.33 8.68
N GLU A 221 -9.16 2.61 8.44
CA GLU A 221 -9.71 3.95 8.36
C GLU A 221 -10.30 4.37 9.71
N PHE A 222 -10.27 5.67 9.97
CA PHE A 222 -10.75 6.26 11.21
C PHE A 222 -11.25 7.69 10.96
N ASN A 223 -11.96 8.22 11.96
CA ASN A 223 -12.34 9.61 12.04
C ASN A 223 -11.38 10.34 12.98
N LEU A 224 -10.78 11.44 12.54
CA LEU A 224 -9.91 12.26 13.38
C LEU A 224 -10.30 13.73 13.24
N GLY A 225 -10.26 14.49 14.33
CA GLY A 225 -10.56 15.93 14.35
C GLY A 225 -12.05 16.28 14.33
N ASN A 226 -12.39 17.35 13.60
CA ASN A 226 -13.70 18.02 13.59
C ASN A 226 -14.87 17.07 13.18
N LYS A 227 -15.98 17.12 13.92
CA LYS A 227 -17.21 16.35 13.64
C LYS A 227 -17.71 16.50 12.20
N TYR A 228 -17.51 17.67 11.60
CA TYR A 228 -17.93 17.99 10.24
C TYR A 228 -16.94 17.56 9.15
N ARG A 229 -15.88 16.82 9.48
CA ARG A 229 -14.91 16.27 8.51
C ARG A 229 -14.80 14.75 8.61
N ARG A 230 -15.65 14.10 9.40
CA ARG A 230 -15.67 12.63 9.57
C ARG A 230 -16.05 11.94 8.26
N ILE A 231 -15.41 10.80 7.98
CA ILE A 231 -15.79 9.92 6.86
C ILE A 231 -16.99 9.09 7.23
N ASN A 232 -16.90 8.41 8.38
CA ASN A 232 -17.99 7.59 8.89
C ASN A 232 -18.89 8.49 9.71
N VAL A 233 -20.03 8.85 9.14
CA VAL A 233 -21.06 9.68 9.76
C VAL A 233 -22.28 8.80 9.95
N GLU A 234 -22.66 8.62 11.21
CA GLU A 234 -23.91 8.02 11.61
C GLU A 234 -25.01 9.09 11.54
N ASP A 235 -26.16 8.71 11.00
CA ASP A 235 -27.32 9.59 10.95
C ASP A 235 -28.08 9.48 12.27
N PRO A 236 -28.19 10.54 13.08
CA PRO A 236 -28.73 10.47 14.44
C PRO A 236 -30.21 10.06 14.47
N ARG A 237 -30.94 10.28 13.36
CA ARG A 237 -32.37 9.93 13.27
C ARG A 237 -32.61 8.43 13.17
N ASN A 238 -31.66 7.64 12.66
CA ASN A 238 -31.88 6.22 12.38
C ASN A 238 -30.64 5.31 12.56
N GLY A 239 -29.52 5.84 13.06
CA GLY A 239 -28.28 5.09 13.25
C GLY A 239 -27.57 4.66 11.95
N ARG A 240 -28.03 5.11 10.76
CA ARG A 240 -27.48 4.63 9.50
C ARG A 240 -26.13 5.29 9.20
N ILE A 241 -25.11 4.46 9.01
CA ILE A 241 -23.79 4.92 8.54
C ILE A 241 -23.87 5.31 7.05
N ARG A 242 -23.66 6.58 6.73
CA ARG A 242 -23.69 7.11 5.36
C ARG A 242 -22.51 6.67 4.50
N ARG A 243 -21.35 6.45 5.12
CA ARG A 243 -20.12 6.06 4.42
C ARG A 243 -19.23 5.21 5.32
N ARG A 244 -19.29 3.89 5.11
CA ARG A 244 -18.56 2.91 5.90
C ARG A 244 -17.04 3.04 5.70
N PHE A 245 -16.30 2.72 6.75
CA PHE A 245 -14.85 2.54 6.67
C PHE A 245 -14.50 1.41 5.70
N SER A 246 -13.37 1.56 5.01
CA SER A 246 -12.79 0.52 4.15
C SER A 246 -11.57 -0.06 4.85
N ASN A 247 -11.85 -0.77 5.93
CA ASN A 247 -10.87 -1.57 6.67
C ASN A 247 -10.66 -2.88 5.92
N PHE A 248 -9.42 -3.32 5.77
CA PHE A 248 -9.17 -4.65 5.21
C PHE A 248 -7.74 -5.10 5.47
N SER A 249 -7.55 -6.41 5.38
CA SER A 249 -6.24 -7.05 5.34
C SER A 249 -5.99 -7.61 3.94
N ALA A 250 -4.74 -7.60 3.49
CA ALA A 250 -4.35 -8.21 2.22
C ALA A 250 -3.00 -8.92 2.33
N MET A 251 -2.94 -10.14 1.81
CA MET A 251 -1.71 -10.82 1.45
C MET A 251 -1.36 -10.49 0.01
N ILE A 252 -0.13 -10.06 -0.25
CA ILE A 252 0.29 -9.58 -1.55
C ILE A 252 1.58 -10.30 -1.96
N LEU A 253 1.52 -11.00 -3.09
CA LEU A 253 2.67 -11.54 -3.79
C LEU A 253 2.99 -10.63 -4.99
N SER A 254 4.24 -10.24 -5.15
CA SER A 254 4.66 -9.43 -6.30
C SER A 254 6.00 -9.87 -6.86
N VAL A 255 6.06 -10.08 -8.17
CA VAL A 255 7.29 -10.41 -8.91
C VAL A 255 7.74 -9.19 -9.72
N SER A 256 9.04 -8.90 -9.73
CA SER A 256 9.59 -7.76 -10.47
C SER A 256 10.86 -8.13 -11.20
N TYR A 257 10.85 -7.94 -12.52
CA TYR A 257 11.95 -8.22 -13.43
C TYR A 257 12.70 -6.93 -13.75
N ARG A 258 14.04 -7.00 -13.79
CA ARG A 258 14.91 -5.85 -14.05
C ARG A 258 15.74 -6.07 -15.31
N PHE A 259 15.53 -5.20 -16.28
CA PHE A 259 16.23 -5.17 -17.55
C PHE A 259 17.24 -4.01 -17.59
N LYS A 260 18.34 -4.23 -18.29
CA LYS A 260 19.28 -3.18 -18.68
C LYS A 260 19.07 -2.96 -20.18
N VAL A 261 18.74 -1.75 -20.58
CA VAL A 261 18.80 -1.36 -21.99
C VAL A 261 20.28 -1.23 -22.33
N LYS A 262 20.77 -2.02 -23.29
CA LYS A 262 22.10 -1.80 -23.86
C LYS A 262 21.99 -0.55 -24.73
N LYS A 263 22.96 0.35 -24.60
CA LYS A 263 23.13 1.44 -25.57
C LYS A 263 23.60 0.84 -26.89
#